data_AF-A0A1R1PSN5-F1
#
_entry.id   AF-A0A1R1PSN5-F1
#
_cell.length_a   1.000
_cell.length_b   1.000
_cell.length_c   1.000
_cell.angle_alpha   90.00
_cell.angle_beta   90.00
_cell.angle_gamma   90.00
#
_symmetry.space_group_name_H-M   'P 1'
#
loop_
_entity.id
_entity.type
_entity.pdbx_description
1 polymer ?
#
loop_
_entity_poly.entity_id
_entity_poly.type
_entity_poly.pdbx_seq_one_letter_code
_entity_poly.pdbx_strand_id
1 'polypeptide(L)' 'MEFQQSVESITKHNLEIVKANEDVASIEEKIGNGQIEELIIAAKEELSLLNKVAEWKVWEKLAEEPLPDQWQYLKK' A
#
# COMPACT_ATOMS: atom_id res chain seq x y z
N MET A 1 11.82 -6.00 -0.61
CA MET A 1 11.72 -5.92 0.86
C MET A 1 10.96 -4.69 1.32
N GLU A 2 11.19 -3.52 0.74
CA GLU A 2 10.53 -2.27 1.17
C GLU A 2 9.00 -2.31 1.07
N PHE A 3 8.43 -2.85 -0.02
CA PHE A 3 6.97 -2.97 -0.17
C PHE A 3 6.31 -3.75 0.98
N GLN A 4 6.87 -4.92 1.35
CA GLN A 4 6.33 -5.74 2.44
C GLN A 4 6.41 -5.00 3.78
N GLN A 5 7.53 -4.34 4.07
CA GLN A 5 7.70 -3.58 5.31
C GLN A 5 6.71 -2.42 5.40
N SER A 6 6.46 -1.73 4.28
CA SER A 6 5.50 -0.63 4.22
C SER A 6 4.08 -1.12 4.50
N VAL A 7 3.64 -2.18 3.83
CA VAL A 7 2.29 -2.75 4.03
C VAL A 7 2.15 -3.23 5.47
N GLU A 8 3.12 -4.00 5.98
CA GLU A 8 3.07 -4.54 7.34
C GLU A 8 2.98 -3.43 8.41
N SER A 9 3.73 -2.33 8.22
CA SER A 9 3.68 -1.18 9.12
C SER A 9 2.29 -0.54 9.16
N ILE A 10 1.70 -0.29 7.98
CA ILE A 10 0.38 0.32 7.85
C ILE A 10 -0.71 -0.61 8.42
N THR A 11 -0.70 -1.89 8.04
CA THR A 11 -1.69 -2.86 8.52
C THR A 11 -1.64 -2.99 10.04
N LYS A 12 -0.44 -3.06 10.65
CA LYS A 12 -0.30 -3.13 12.11
C LYS A 12 -0.82 -1.87 12.80
N HIS A 13 -0.46 -0.70 12.29
CA HIS A 13 -0.93 0.57 12.83
C HIS A 13 -2.45 0.66 12.85
N ASN A 14 -3.09 0.35 11.71
CA ASN A 14 -4.55 0.36 11.59
C ASN A 14 -5.18 -0.69 12.51
N LEU A 15 -4.60 -1.90 12.60
CA LEU A 15 -5.09 -2.96 13.47
C LEU A 15 -5.01 -2.60 14.95
N GLU A 16 -3.94 -1.93 15.39
CA GLU A 16 -3.79 -1.43 16.76
C GLU A 16 -4.88 -0.41 17.11
N ILE A 17 -5.15 0.53 16.21
CA ILE A 17 -6.22 1.52 16.40
C ILE A 17 -7.59 0.84 16.48
N VAL A 18 -7.91 -0.06 15.53
CA VAL A 18 -9.20 -0.77 15.51
C VAL A 18 -9.39 -1.65 16.75
N LYS A 19 -8.33 -2.26 17.30
CA LYS A 19 -8.42 -3.05 18.53
C LYS A 19 -8.56 -2.21 19.80
N ALA A 20 -8.04 -0.99 19.80
CA ALA A 20 -8.03 -0.12 20.97
C ALA A 20 -9.28 0.76 21.10
N ASN A 21 -10.17 0.78 20.11
CA ASN A 21 -11.34 1.66 20.07
C ASN A 21 -12.57 0.88 19.58
N GLU A 22 -13.73 1.12 20.18
CA GLU A 22 -15.01 0.51 19.75
C GLU A 22 -15.89 1.50 18.96
N ASP A 23 -15.68 2.80 19.15
CA ASP A 23 -16.41 3.86 18.47
C ASP A 23 -15.86 4.10 17.06
N VAL A 24 -16.76 4.11 16.07
CA VAL A 24 -16.41 4.23 14.64
C VAL A 24 -15.77 5.59 14.35
N ALA A 25 -16.36 6.68 14.84
CA ALA A 25 -15.85 8.04 14.58
C ALA A 25 -14.42 8.22 15.13
N SER A 26 -14.16 7.67 16.32
CA SER A 26 -12.83 7.67 16.94
C SER A 26 -11.80 6.87 16.13
N ILE A 27 -12.20 5.76 15.50
CA ILE A 27 -11.32 4.96 14.62
C ILE A 27 -11.01 5.76 13.35
N GLU A 28 -12.02 6.34 12.72
CA GLU A 28 -11.88 7.14 11.50
C GLU A 28 -10.97 8.35 11.71
N GLU A 29 -11.16 9.09 12.81
CA GLU A 29 -10.33 10.24 13.16
C GLU A 29 -8.86 9.85 13.38
N LYS A 30 -8.62 8.73 14.09
CA LYS A 30 -7.26 8.27 14.40
C LYS A 30 -6.52 7.72 13.19
N ILE A 31 -7.21 7.01 12.30
CA ILE A 31 -6.62 6.48 11.07
C ILE A 31 -6.46 7.61 10.03
N GLY A 32 -7.40 8.56 9.98
CA GLY A 32 -7.31 9.75 9.14
C GLY A 32 -7.37 9.47 7.63
N ASN A 33 -8.04 8.39 7.22
CA ASN A 33 -8.06 7.93 5.83
C ASN A 33 -9.49 7.62 5.32
N GLY A 34 -10.40 8.56 5.53
CA GLY A 34 -11.79 8.46 5.06
C GLY A 34 -12.72 7.74 6.03
N GLN A 35 -13.80 7.18 5.49
CA GLN A 35 -14.83 6.47 6.27
C GLN A 35 -14.45 5.00 6.51
N ILE A 36 -15.02 4.37 7.54
CA ILE A 36 -14.70 2.99 7.90
C ILE A 36 -15.03 2.00 6.78
N GLU A 37 -16.06 2.26 5.97
CA GLU A 37 -16.40 1.46 4.80
C GLU A 37 -15.29 1.50 3.74
N GLU A 38 -14.72 2.68 3.50
CA GLU A 38 -13.60 2.88 2.57
C GLU A 38 -12.35 2.15 3.07
N LEU A 39 -12.10 2.17 4.39
CA LEU A 39 -11.00 1.41 5.01
C LEU A 39 -11.15 -0.11 4.82
N ILE A 40 -12.37 -0.64 4.96
CA ILE A 40 -12.65 -2.07 4.71
C ILE A 40 -12.42 -2.43 3.24
N ILE A 41 -12.85 -1.56 2.31
CA ILE A 41 -12.62 -1.76 0.88
C ILE A 41 -11.12 -1.74 0.58
N ALA A 42 -10.40 -0.73 1.06
CA ALA A 42 -8.95 -0.62 0.89
C ALA A 42 -8.20 -1.84 1.45
N ALA A 43 -8.58 -2.35 2.62
CA ALA A 43 -7.98 -3.55 3.20
C ALA A 43 -8.21 -4.82 2.35
N LYS A 44 -9.40 -4.95 1.73
CA LYS A 44 -9.71 -6.07 0.82
C LYS A 44 -8.94 -5.95 -0.51
N GLU A 45 -8.82 -4.74 -1.02
CA GLU A 45 -8.05 -4.45 -2.24
C GLU A 45 -6.55 -4.69 -2.01
N GLU A 46 -6.01 -4.25 -0.87
CA GLU A 46 -4.62 -4.50 -0.46
C GLU A 46 -4.36 -6.01 -0.34
N LEU A 47 -5.25 -6.76 0.32
CA LEU A 47 -5.13 -8.22 0.40
C LEU A 47 -5.13 -8.89 -0.99
N SER A 48 -5.98 -8.40 -1.89
CA SER A 48 -6.04 -8.91 -3.27
C SER A 48 -4.78 -8.54 -4.07
N LEU A 49 -4.23 -7.34 -3.83
CA LEU A 49 -2.99 -6.86 -4.44
C LEU A 49 -1.80 -7.68 -3.98
N LEU A 50 -1.73 -8.08 -2.70
CA LEU A 50 -0.64 -8.90 -2.17
C LEU A 50 -0.48 -10.22 -2.94
N ASN A 51 -1.58 -10.86 -3.34
CA ASN A 51 -1.53 -12.06 -4.18
C ASN A 51 -0.90 -11.79 -5.55
N LYS A 52 -1.23 -10.66 -6.18
CA LYS A 52 -0.66 -10.25 -7.46
C LYS A 52 0.80 -9.86 -7.34
N VAL A 53 1.16 -9.12 -6.29
CA VAL A 53 2.54 -8.72 -6.01
C VAL A 53 3.42 -9.95 -5.79
N ALA A 54 2.89 -10.99 -5.14
CA ALA A 54 3.59 -12.26 -4.99
C ALA A 54 3.87 -12.95 -6.33
N GLU A 55 2.90 -12.91 -7.25
CA GLU A 55 3.04 -13.43 -8.61
C GLU A 55 4.02 -12.60 -9.47
N TRP A 56 3.92 -11.27 -9.40
CA TRP A 56 4.73 -10.35 -10.21
C TRP A 56 6.16 -10.18 -9.73
N LYS A 57 6.46 -10.57 -8.49
CA LYS A 57 7.79 -10.47 -7.86
C LYS A 57 8.42 -9.09 -8.01
N VAL A 58 7.65 -8.05 -7.68
CA VAL A 58 8.02 -6.64 -7.86
C VAL A 58 9.30 -6.20 -7.12
N TRP A 59 9.82 -7.06 -6.25
CA TRP A 59 11.08 -6.86 -5.51
C TRP A 59 12.32 -7.34 -6.28
N GLU A 60 12.15 -8.02 -7.40
CA GLU A 60 13.27 -8.42 -8.28
C GLU A 60 13.81 -7.20 -9.05
N LYS A 61 15.00 -7.35 -9.65
CA LYS A 61 15.55 -6.31 -10.51
C LYS A 61 14.63 -6.11 -11.71
N LEU A 62 14.68 -4.89 -12.26
CA LEU A 62 13.94 -4.54 -13.46
C LEU A 62 14.22 -5.57 -14.58
N ALA A 63 13.15 -6.09 -15.17
CA ALA A 63 13.25 -7.10 -16.22
C ALA A 63 13.94 -6.57 -17.49
N GLU A 64 13.78 -5.27 -17.77
CA GLU A 64 14.36 -4.60 -18.94
C GLU A 64 14.83 -3.19 -18.55
N GLU A 65 16.11 -2.91 -18.71
CA GLU A 65 16.64 -1.55 -18.52
C GLU A 65 16.17 -0.63 -19.65
N PRO A 66 15.83 0.63 -19.35
CA PRO A 66 15.39 1.57 -20.37
C PRO A 66 16.53 1.88 -21.36
N LEU A 67 16.17 2.18 -22.61
CA LEU A 67 17.12 2.71 -23.58
C LEU A 67 17.73 4.03 -23.05
N PRO A 68 18.99 4.37 -23.40
CA PRO A 68 19.70 5.53 -22.83
C PRO A 68 18.99 6.89 -23.01
N ASP A 69 18.16 7.02 -24.04
CA ASP A 69 17.41 8.23 -24.38
C ASP A 69 15.89 8.14 -24.09
N GLN A 70 15.39 6.99 -23.61
CA GLN A 70 13.97 6.71 -23.38
C GLN A 70 13.28 7.78 -22.52
N TRP A 71 14.00 8.31 -21.52
CA TRP A 71 13.48 9.29 -20.56
C TRP A 71 14.15 10.67 -20.70
N GLN A 72 14.75 10.96 -21.85
CA GLN A 72 15.32 12.27 -22.17
C GLN A 72 14.28 13.16 -22.86
N TYR A 73 13.55 13.93 -22.06
CA TYR A 73 12.44 14.76 -22.56
C TYR A 73 12.87 16.04 -23.29
N LEU A 74 14.00 16.63 -22.88
CA LEU A 74 14.54 17.85 -23.49
C LEU A 74 15.95 17.53 -24.00
N LYS A 75 16.09 17.37 -25.31
CA LYS A 75 17.41 17.32 -25.96
C LYS A 75 18.04 18.70 -25.82
N LYS A 76 19.07 18.81 -24.98
CA LYS A 76 19.99 19.95 -25.02
C LYS A 76 20.88 19.85 -26.25
#